data_AF-A0A6M2E2G0-F1
#
_entry.id   AF-A0A6M2E2G0-F1
#
_cell.length_a   1.000
_cell.length_b   1.000
_cell.length_c   1.000
_cell.angle_alpha   90.00
_cell.angle_beta   90.00
_cell.angle_gamma   90.00
#
_symmetry.space_group_name_H-M   'P 1'
#
loop_
_entity.id
_entity.type
_entity.pdbx_description
1 polymer ?
#
loop_
_entity_poly.entity_id
_entity_poly.type
_entity_poly.pdbx_seq_one_letter_code
_entity_poly.pdbx_strand_id
1 'polypeptide(L)'
;MEAGNMIVLLAVSVSLVAATQSKNFDRQHIHDLTGITEKLYIKQRDYNETENRCHSAQKQSGSGHNFIYTLRVDLGGQKQNLAAYNTSFITSTTTDHHEDNAATYKFGPRTTRRRSEN
;
A
#
# COMPACT_ATOMS: atom_id res chain seq x y z
N MET A 1 -16.79 16.08 -16.43
CA MET A 1 -16.89 15.13 -15.32
C MET A 1 -15.65 14.27 -15.37
N GLU A 2 -14.64 14.62 -14.61
CA GLU A 2 -13.34 13.95 -14.69
C GLU A 2 -13.39 12.60 -13.99
N ALA A 3 -13.07 11.55 -14.76
CA ALA A 3 -12.93 10.19 -14.28
C ALA A 3 -11.78 10.15 -13.28
N GLY A 4 -12.11 9.91 -12.02
CA GLY A 4 -11.13 9.66 -10.97
C GLY A 4 -10.28 8.45 -11.35
N ASN A 5 -9.01 8.70 -11.65
CA ASN A 5 -8.00 7.67 -11.84
C ASN A 5 -7.86 6.83 -10.56
N MET A 6 -8.54 5.69 -10.56
CA MET A 6 -8.41 4.64 -9.57
C MET A 6 -7.04 3.97 -9.76
N ILE A 7 -6.05 4.38 -8.98
CA ILE A 7 -4.74 3.73 -8.94
C ILE A 7 -4.90 2.42 -8.17
N VAL A 8 -5.20 1.34 -8.88
CA VAL A 8 -4.95 -0.02 -8.42
C VAL A 8 -3.47 -0.27 -8.69
N LEU A 9 -2.63 -0.25 -7.66
CA LEU A 9 -1.33 -0.94 -7.56
C LEU A 9 -0.53 -0.31 -6.44
N LEU A 10 -0.35 -1.05 -5.34
CA LEU A 10 0.90 -1.09 -4.56
C LEU A 10 0.80 -2.21 -3.50
N ALA A 11 0.79 -3.45 -4.00
CA ALA A 11 1.24 -4.67 -3.31
C ALA A 11 1.48 -5.86 -4.28
N VAL A 12 1.51 -5.65 -5.61
CA VAL A 12 1.31 -6.75 -6.58
C VAL A 12 2.19 -6.65 -7.83
N SER A 13 3.49 -6.39 -7.71
CA SER A 13 4.42 -6.62 -8.83
C SER A 13 5.23 -7.92 -8.71
N VAL A 14 5.47 -8.43 -7.50
CA VAL A 14 5.93 -9.83 -7.30
C VAL A 14 4.75 -10.80 -7.20
N SER A 15 3.54 -10.31 -6.90
CA SER A 15 2.46 -11.16 -6.43
C SER A 15 1.46 -11.60 -7.49
N LEU A 16 1.40 -11.05 -8.71
CA LEU A 16 0.33 -11.45 -9.65
C LEU A 16 0.43 -12.95 -10.03
N VAL A 17 1.65 -13.49 -10.08
CA VAL A 17 1.91 -14.91 -10.36
C VAL A 17 1.77 -15.78 -9.09
N ALA A 18 1.99 -15.23 -7.89
CA ALA A 18 1.85 -15.96 -6.62
C ALA A 18 0.42 -15.90 -6.05
N ALA A 19 -0.32 -14.85 -6.34
CA ALA A 19 -1.65 -14.54 -5.83
C ALA A 19 -2.78 -15.28 -6.54
N THR A 20 -2.47 -16.06 -7.58
CA THR A 20 -3.41 -16.96 -8.26
C THR A 20 -2.98 -18.42 -8.13
N GLN A 21 -1.82 -18.68 -7.51
CA GLN A 21 -1.35 -20.04 -7.25
C GLN A 21 -1.99 -20.58 -5.98
N SER A 22 -2.93 -21.51 -6.13
CA SER A 22 -3.66 -22.16 -5.03
C SER A 22 -2.76 -22.69 -3.92
N LYS A 23 -1.57 -23.20 -4.24
CA LYS A 23 -0.58 -23.67 -3.25
C LYS A 23 -0.12 -22.62 -2.22
N ASN A 24 -0.40 -21.34 -2.47
CA ASN A 24 -0.03 -20.24 -1.59
C ASN A 24 -1.24 -19.60 -0.89
N PHE A 25 -2.48 -20.06 -1.14
CA PHE A 25 -3.68 -19.43 -0.57
C PHE A 25 -3.68 -19.51 0.96
N ASP A 26 -3.22 -20.63 1.52
CA ASP A 26 -3.05 -20.86 2.97
C ASP A 26 -2.02 -19.93 3.64
N ARG A 27 -1.37 -19.05 2.88
CA ARG A 27 -0.38 -18.08 3.37
C ARG A 27 -0.73 -16.64 3.01
N GLN A 28 -1.85 -16.44 2.32
CA GLN A 28 -2.29 -15.14 1.80
C GLN A 28 -3.46 -14.60 2.61
N HIS A 29 -3.34 -14.69 3.93
CA HIS A 29 -4.35 -14.20 4.84
C HIS A 29 -4.07 -12.72 5.15
N ILE A 30 -4.86 -11.80 4.58
CA ILE A 30 -4.67 -10.36 4.86
C ILE A 30 -4.91 -10.05 6.34
N HIS A 31 -5.67 -10.90 7.05
CA HIS A 31 -5.96 -10.72 8.46
C HIS A 31 -4.69 -10.74 9.33
N ASP A 32 -3.67 -11.51 8.95
CA ASP A 32 -2.35 -11.51 9.62
C ASP A 32 -1.71 -10.12 9.58
N LEU A 33 -1.80 -9.43 8.43
CA LEU A 33 -1.32 -8.07 8.27
C LEU A 33 -2.17 -7.06 9.04
N THR A 34 -3.50 -7.21 8.99
CA THR A 34 -4.40 -6.29 9.71
C THR A 34 -4.39 -6.52 11.22
N GLY A 35 -3.93 -7.66 11.72
CA GLY A 35 -3.74 -7.97 13.13
C GLY A 35 -2.62 -7.14 13.76
N ILE A 36 -1.58 -6.83 13.00
CA ILE A 36 -0.39 -6.09 13.45
C ILE A 36 -0.78 -4.66 13.88
N THR A 37 -0.31 -4.27 15.07
CA THR A 37 -0.57 -2.92 15.63
C THR A 37 0.65 -2.01 15.53
N GLU A 38 1.81 -2.61 15.33
CA GLU A 38 3.10 -1.98 15.17
C GLU A 38 3.21 -1.31 13.79
N LYS A 39 4.25 -0.49 13.65
CA LYS A 39 4.57 0.16 12.39
C LYS A 39 5.34 -0.81 11.49
N LEU A 40 4.78 -1.06 10.31
CA LEU A 40 5.41 -1.85 9.25
C LEU A 40 6.20 -0.94 8.32
N TYR A 41 7.36 -1.42 7.87
CA TYR A 41 8.25 -0.70 6.97
C TYR A 41 8.47 -1.50 5.69
N ILE A 42 8.51 -0.81 4.55
CA ILE A 42 8.83 -1.46 3.28
C ILE A 42 10.35 -1.48 3.11
N LYS A 43 10.94 -2.68 3.24
CA LYS A 43 12.38 -2.91 3.12
C LYS A 43 12.85 -3.10 1.68
N GLN A 44 12.05 -3.78 0.86
CA GLN A 44 12.41 -4.14 -0.51
C GLN A 44 11.18 -4.07 -1.42
N ARG A 45 11.42 -3.70 -2.67
CA ARG A 45 10.45 -3.64 -3.76
C ARG A 45 11.15 -4.08 -5.05
N ASP A 46 10.38 -4.49 -6.02
CA ASP A 46 10.82 -5.11 -7.28
C ASP A 46 10.65 -4.21 -8.52
N TYR A 47 10.16 -2.98 -8.35
CA TYR A 47 10.03 -2.00 -9.43
C TYR A 47 11.14 -0.94 -9.38
N ASN A 48 11.70 -0.61 -10.55
CA ASN A 48 12.96 0.14 -10.69
C ASN A 48 12.88 1.65 -10.38
N GLU A 49 11.70 2.26 -10.45
CA GLU A 49 11.54 3.70 -10.25
C GLU A 49 10.75 4.00 -8.99
N THR A 50 11.44 4.50 -7.95
CA THR A 50 10.77 5.03 -6.77
C THR A 50 11.39 6.36 -6.37
N GLU A 51 10.75 7.48 -6.71
CA GLU A 51 11.13 8.82 -6.22
C GLU A 51 10.97 8.93 -4.71
N ASN A 52 10.02 8.17 -4.16
CA ASN A 52 9.61 8.20 -2.78
C ASN A 52 10.24 7.06 -1.98
N ARG A 53 10.85 7.35 -0.82
CA ARG A 53 11.54 6.35 0.04
C ARG A 53 10.96 6.33 1.46
N CYS A 54 11.53 5.50 2.33
CA CYS A 54 11.20 5.45 3.77
C CYS A 54 9.71 5.20 4.07
N HIS A 55 9.09 4.27 3.33
CA HIS A 55 7.68 3.99 3.46
C HIS A 55 7.38 3.21 4.73
N SER A 56 6.36 3.65 5.46
CA SER A 56 5.80 2.89 6.57
C SER A 56 4.29 2.99 6.63
N ALA A 57 3.67 1.99 7.24
CA ALA A 57 2.23 1.90 7.49
C ALA A 57 2.00 1.53 8.95
N GLN A 58 1.04 2.18 9.60
CA GLN A 58 0.65 1.87 10.97
C GLN A 58 -0.87 1.91 11.08
N LYS A 59 -1.45 0.83 11.60
CA LYS A 59 -2.89 0.75 11.86
C LYS A 59 -3.26 1.74 12.97
N GLN A 60 -4.27 2.56 12.73
CA GLN A 60 -4.86 3.46 13.73
C GLN A 60 -6.10 2.84 14.35
N SER A 61 -6.98 2.30 13.52
CA SER A 61 -8.26 1.75 13.94
C SER A 61 -8.86 0.87 12.84
N GLY A 62 -9.96 0.20 13.16
CA GLY A 62 -10.78 -0.55 12.22
C GLY A 62 -10.87 -2.04 12.55
N SER A 63 -11.80 -2.70 11.85
CA SER A 63 -12.17 -4.09 12.06
C SER A 63 -12.93 -4.62 10.84
N GLY A 64 -13.02 -5.94 10.73
CA GLY A 64 -13.67 -6.59 9.58
C GLY A 64 -12.93 -6.23 8.30
N HIS A 65 -13.61 -5.56 7.37
CA HIS A 65 -13.05 -5.22 6.06
C HIS A 65 -12.54 -3.77 5.95
N ASN A 66 -12.69 -2.95 7.00
CA ASN A 66 -12.46 -1.50 6.93
C ASN A 66 -11.48 -1.05 8.00
N PHE A 67 -10.32 -0.56 7.57
CA PHE A 67 -9.26 -0.09 8.45
C PHE A 67 -8.82 1.32 8.11
N ILE A 68 -8.27 2.01 9.10
CA ILE A 68 -7.58 3.28 8.92
C ILE A 68 -6.11 3.07 9.20
N TYR A 69 -5.28 3.40 8.22
CA TYR A 69 -3.83 3.36 8.34
C TYR A 69 -3.24 4.75 8.18
N THR A 70 -2.23 5.07 8.99
CA THR A 70 -1.33 6.19 8.71
C THR A 70 -0.18 5.69 7.85
N LEU A 71 -0.09 6.21 6.63
CA LEU A 71 1.06 6.00 5.75
C LEU A 71 2.06 7.13 5.93
N ARG A 72 3.35 6.81 5.89
CA ARG A 72 4.45 7.79 5.91
C ARG A 72 5.42 7.53 4.77
N VAL A 73 5.97 8.60 4.21
CA VAL A 73 6.87 8.54 3.07
C VAL A 73 7.79 9.76 3.04
N ASP A 74 9.04 9.57 2.59
CA ASP A 74 9.97 10.65 2.29
C ASP A 74 9.73 11.13 0.85
N LEU A 75 9.22 12.35 0.71
CA LEU A 75 8.96 13.00 -0.57
C LEU A 75 10.21 13.80 -0.98
N GLY A 76 10.95 13.33 -1.98
CA GLY A 76 12.08 14.07 -2.51
C GLY A 76 13.39 13.96 -1.72
N GLY A 77 13.54 12.92 -0.89
CA GLY A 77 14.84 12.54 -0.30
C GLY A 77 15.34 13.49 0.80
N GLN A 78 14.47 14.33 1.35
CA GLN A 78 14.83 15.32 2.37
C GLN A 78 15.08 14.65 3.73
N LYS A 79 14.69 13.38 3.93
CA LYS A 79 14.88 12.49 5.11
C LYS A 79 14.40 13.01 6.47
N GLN A 80 14.24 14.31 6.65
CA GLN A 80 13.94 14.97 7.91
C GLN A 80 12.43 15.19 8.10
N ASN A 81 11.66 15.24 7.01
CA ASN A 81 10.21 15.46 7.04
C ASN A 81 9.49 14.37 6.25
N LEU A 82 9.05 13.31 6.94
CA LEU A 82 8.17 12.31 6.33
C LEU A 82 6.76 12.89 6.19
N ALA A 83 6.24 12.91 4.97
CA ALA A 83 4.83 13.20 4.75
C ALA A 83 4.00 12.08 5.37
N ALA A 84 3.03 12.44 6.20
CA ALA A 84 2.13 11.51 6.87
C ALA A 84 0.68 11.79 6.46
N TYR A 85 -0.07 10.75 6.13
CA TYR A 85 -1.48 10.88 5.77
C TYR A 85 -2.24 9.62 6.15
N ASN A 86 -3.49 9.80 6.57
CA ASN A 86 -4.39 8.69 6.85
C ASN A 86 -5.09 8.25 5.57
N THR A 87 -5.27 6.95 5.42
CA THR A 87 -5.99 6.36 4.29
C THR A 87 -6.89 5.23 4.77
N SER A 88 -8.03 5.08 4.09
CA SER A 88 -8.86 3.90 4.23
C SER A 88 -8.16 2.73 3.56
N PHE A 89 -8.04 1.64 4.30
CA PHE A 89 -7.48 0.38 3.86
C PHE A 89 -8.61 -0.65 3.91
N ILE A 90 -9.14 -0.98 2.73
CA ILE A 90 -10.32 -1.85 2.58
C ILE A 90 -9.83 -3.20 2.10
N THR A 91 -10.10 -4.25 2.85
CA THR A 91 -9.73 -5.61 2.45
C THR A 91 -10.77 -6.21 1.52
N SER A 92 -10.31 -7.10 0.64
CA SER A 92 -11.18 -7.77 -0.32
C SER A 92 -10.60 -9.12 -0.73
N THR A 93 -11.48 -9.96 -1.25
CA THR A 93 -11.16 -11.25 -1.84
C THR A 93 -10.83 -11.09 -3.33
N THR A 94 -9.74 -11.69 -3.81
CA THR A 94 -9.47 -11.83 -5.26
C THR A 94 -10.11 -13.10 -5.80
N THR A 95 -10.34 -13.17 -7.11
CA THR A 95 -11.23 -14.15 -7.80
C THR A 95 -11.17 -15.60 -7.31
N ASP A 96 -9.98 -16.12 -6.99
CA ASP A 96 -9.78 -17.53 -6.64
C ASP A 96 -9.70 -17.79 -5.12
N HIS A 97 -9.80 -16.76 -4.28
CA HIS A 97 -9.76 -16.90 -2.83
C HIS A 97 -11.17 -17.02 -2.23
N HIS A 98 -11.25 -17.67 -1.06
CA HIS A 98 -12.47 -17.73 -0.25
C HIS A 98 -12.45 -16.78 0.96
N GLU A 99 -11.27 -16.19 1.22
CA GLU A 99 -11.04 -15.23 2.29
C GLU A 99 -10.33 -13.99 1.73
N ASP A 100 -10.43 -12.87 2.44
CA ASP A 100 -9.74 -11.65 2.06
C ASP A 100 -8.21 -11.85 2.06
N ASN A 101 -7.61 -11.52 0.92
CA ASN A 101 -6.17 -11.65 0.67
C ASN A 101 -5.56 -10.37 0.08
N ALA A 102 -6.39 -9.41 -0.28
CA ALA A 102 -5.99 -8.16 -0.91
C ALA A 102 -6.48 -6.94 -0.11
N ALA A 103 -5.90 -5.80 -0.45
CA ALA A 103 -6.32 -4.52 0.10
C ALA A 103 -6.28 -3.41 -0.94
N THR A 104 -7.27 -2.52 -0.87
CA THR A 104 -7.38 -1.30 -1.66
C THR A 104 -7.22 -0.10 -0.74
N TYR A 105 -6.36 0.83 -1.13
CA TYR A 105 -6.12 2.07 -0.38
C TYR A 105 -5.69 3.19 -1.31
N LYS A 106 -5.91 4.44 -0.87
CA LYS A 106 -5.40 5.62 -1.58
C LYS A 106 -3.96 5.88 -1.18
N PHE A 107 -3.06 5.84 -2.16
CA PHE A 107 -1.71 6.33 -1.99
C PHE A 107 -1.71 7.87 -2.02
N GLY A 108 -0.94 8.49 -1.13
CA GLY A 108 -1.00 9.92 -0.82
C GLY A 108 -0.40 10.83 -1.91
N PRO A 109 -0.11 12.10 -1.57
CA PRO A 109 0.18 13.13 -2.56
C PRO A 109 1.34 12.73 -3.48
N ARG A 110 1.11 12.88 -4.79
CA ARG A 110 2.14 12.71 -5.83
C ARG A 110 3.10 13.90 -5.78
N THR A 111 4.39 13.64 -6.01
CA THR A 111 5.39 14.67 -6.26
C THR A 111 5.08 15.35 -7.60
N THR A 112 4.65 16.61 -7.59
CA THR A 112 4.76 17.48 -8.77
C THR A 112 6.13 18.14 -8.72
N ARG A 113 7.10 17.67 -9.50
CA ARG A 113 8.33 18.44 -9.70
C ARG A 113 7.96 19.68 -10.53
N ARG A 114 7.99 20.88 -9.93
CA ARG A 114 8.25 22.09 -10.73
C ARG A 114 9.66 21.90 -11.28
N ARG A 115 9.79 21.60 -12.58
CA ARG A 115 11.05 21.82 -13.28
C ARG A 115 11.36 23.32 -13.10
N SER A 116 12.36 23.66 -12.29
CA SER A 116 13.08 24.90 -12.55
C SER A 116 13.89 24.61 -13.81
N GLU A 117 13.36 25.05 -14.94
CA GLU A 117 14.16 25.25 -16.13
C GLU A 117 15.19 26.34 -15.78
N ASN A 118 16.45 25.97 -15.88
CA ASN A 118 17.60 26.86 -15.80
C ASN A 118 18.32 26.77 -17.14
#